data_AF-A0AAV7MFF7-F1
#
_entry.id   AF-A0AAV7MFF7-F1
#
_cell.length_a   1.000
_cell.length_b   1.000
_cell.length_c   1.000
_cell.angle_alpha   90.00
_cell.angle_beta   90.00
_cell.angle_gamma   90.00
#
_symmetry.space_group_name_H-M   'P 1'
#
loop_
_entity.id
_entity.type
_entity.pdbx_description
1 polymer ?
#
loop_
_entity_poly.entity_id
_entity_poly.type
_entity_poly.pdbx_seq_one_letter_code
_entity_poly.pdbx_strand_id
1 'polypeptide(L)'
;MRKRMRRRLNPKKHSPETVHHLPPSSHPLPFAIFSASVASHSDTLWSPTCTGEPAMPRGKKTDKATGKPARQLLFSEALCQQKHSSAEDPPPLPRTNMADDTQGATMEHILQEILAVRRKLEGMDSAMVALTAEPRSMRLDIVGFQSQISGLDQRVATVETQVASRTDRDLEFLHLRSKLTDLEDRSRRNNVRLFRFPEGVKGAEIFSYLRDILPKLTDITFDPPLEFQRAHRLGPKRQDGNGRPVQL
;
A
#
# COMPACT_ATOMS: atom_id res chain seq x y z
N MET A 1 -4.47 -64.78 -27.59
CA MET A 1 -5.33 -65.41 -26.56
C MET A 1 -4.52 -66.39 -25.71
N ARG A 2 -4.08 -65.98 -24.51
CA ARG A 2 -3.60 -66.91 -23.46
C ARG A 2 -4.08 -66.39 -22.11
N LYS A 3 -5.18 -66.97 -21.63
CA LYS A 3 -5.73 -66.80 -20.28
C LYS A 3 -4.84 -67.57 -19.32
N ARG A 4 -4.41 -66.99 -18.20
CA ARG A 4 -4.12 -67.73 -16.96
C ARG A 4 -4.04 -66.82 -15.73
N MET A 5 -5.12 -66.94 -14.94
CA MET A 5 -5.16 -67.07 -13.47
C MET A 5 -4.60 -65.92 -12.62
N ARG A 6 -5.49 -65.00 -12.26
CA ARG A 6 -5.38 -64.16 -11.06
C ARG A 6 -5.63 -65.02 -9.82
N ARG A 7 -4.61 -65.23 -8.99
CA ARG A 7 -4.76 -65.81 -7.64
C ARG A 7 -5.44 -64.77 -6.73
N ARG A 8 -6.64 -65.09 -6.26
CA ARG A 8 -7.36 -64.33 -5.23
C ARG A 8 -6.81 -64.73 -3.86
N LEU A 9 -6.19 -63.78 -3.15
CA LEU A 9 -5.88 -63.91 -1.72
C LEU A 9 -7.12 -63.49 -0.93
N ASN A 10 -7.61 -64.39 -0.08
CA ASN A 10 -8.71 -64.13 0.85
C ASN A 10 -8.16 -63.46 2.12
N PRO A 11 -8.84 -62.44 2.67
CA PRO A 11 -8.45 -61.79 3.91
C PRO A 11 -8.91 -62.60 5.13
N LYS A 12 -8.01 -62.81 6.11
CA LYS A 12 -8.33 -63.38 7.43
C LYS A 12 -9.13 -62.36 8.26
N LYS A 13 -10.16 -62.85 8.94
CA LYS A 13 -10.97 -62.20 9.98
C LYS A 13 -10.31 -62.35 11.36
N HIS A 14 -10.82 -61.57 12.33
CA HIS A 14 -10.58 -61.46 13.79
C HIS A 14 -9.89 -60.14 14.15
N SER A 15 -10.33 -59.29 15.08
CA SER A 15 -11.60 -58.97 15.78
C SER A 15 -11.31 -57.62 16.49
N PRO A 16 -12.31 -56.79 16.85
CA PRO A 16 -12.09 -55.40 17.26
C PRO A 16 -11.62 -55.31 18.72
N GLU A 17 -10.51 -54.62 18.96
CA GLU A 17 -10.09 -54.22 20.30
C GLU A 17 -10.78 -52.93 20.75
N THR A 18 -11.05 -52.94 22.04
CA THR A 18 -11.99 -52.13 22.80
C THR A 18 -11.60 -50.66 22.90
N VAL A 19 -12.57 -49.78 22.62
CA VAL A 19 -12.52 -48.34 22.84
C VAL A 19 -12.66 -48.05 24.34
N HIS A 20 -11.61 -47.56 24.99
CA HIS A 20 -11.71 -46.96 26.32
C HIS A 20 -12.05 -45.47 26.18
N HIS A 21 -13.34 -45.16 26.34
CA HIS A 21 -13.81 -43.80 26.59
C HIS A 21 -13.67 -43.48 28.09
N LEU A 22 -12.86 -42.47 28.42
CA LEU A 22 -12.88 -41.78 29.71
C LEU A 22 -13.65 -40.45 29.56
N PRO A 23 -14.49 -40.07 30.54
CA PRO A 23 -15.37 -38.91 30.46
C PRO A 23 -14.66 -37.58 30.72
N PRO A 24 -15.26 -36.43 30.30
CA PRO A 24 -14.63 -35.13 30.30
C PRO A 24 -14.67 -34.45 31.67
N SER A 25 -13.53 -33.94 32.14
CA SER A 25 -13.46 -33.07 33.31
C SER A 25 -13.68 -31.60 32.90
N SER A 26 -14.82 -31.07 33.31
CA SER A 26 -15.10 -29.65 33.45
C SER A 26 -14.24 -29.03 34.55
N HIS A 27 -13.57 -27.90 34.30
CA HIS A 27 -13.62 -26.68 35.11
C HIS A 27 -12.83 -25.54 34.42
N PRO A 28 -13.38 -24.30 34.37
CA PRO A 28 -12.72 -23.14 33.78
C PRO A 28 -11.93 -22.33 34.83
N LEU A 29 -11.22 -21.29 34.36
CA LEU A 29 -10.76 -20.03 35.02
C LEU A 29 -9.24 -19.77 34.81
N PRO A 30 -8.76 -18.51 34.84
CA PRO A 30 -9.39 -17.24 34.44
C PRO A 30 -8.50 -16.39 33.50
N PHE A 31 -9.16 -15.41 32.86
CA PHE A 31 -8.53 -14.29 32.15
C PHE A 31 -7.56 -13.51 33.06
N ALA A 32 -6.34 -13.28 32.57
CA ALA A 32 -5.45 -12.25 33.10
C ALA A 32 -5.27 -11.16 32.05
N ILE A 33 -5.91 -10.03 32.32
CA ILE A 33 -5.71 -8.74 31.67
C ILE A 33 -4.36 -8.20 32.16
N PHE A 34 -3.47 -7.82 31.26
CA PHE A 34 -2.35 -6.94 31.60
C PHE A 34 -2.46 -5.65 30.80
N SER A 35 -2.91 -4.61 31.50
CA SER A 35 -2.85 -3.22 31.08
C SER A 35 -1.40 -2.74 31.09
N ALA A 36 -0.99 -2.07 30.02
CA ALA A 36 0.08 -1.08 30.06
C ALA A 36 -0.40 0.17 29.32
N SER A 37 -0.93 1.10 30.12
CA SER A 37 -1.03 2.52 29.81
C SER A 37 0.31 3.16 30.18
N VAL A 38 0.82 4.09 29.36
CA VAL A 38 1.29 5.43 29.79
C VAL A 38 1.87 6.20 28.58
N ALA A 39 1.16 7.29 28.29
CA ALA A 39 1.61 8.65 27.94
C ALA A 39 2.63 8.91 26.80
N SER A 40 2.04 9.50 25.74
CA SER A 40 2.50 10.63 24.94
C SER A 40 3.33 11.71 25.65
N HIS A 41 4.33 12.26 24.95
CA HIS A 41 4.74 13.69 24.80
C HIS A 41 5.58 13.75 23.47
N SER A 42 5.12 14.39 22.38
CA SER A 42 5.47 15.78 21.94
C SER A 42 6.96 16.11 22.15
N ASP A 43 7.80 16.58 21.23
CA ASP A 43 7.76 17.37 19.98
C ASP A 43 9.06 16.99 19.21
N THR A 44 9.34 17.26 17.94
CA THR A 44 9.54 18.59 17.34
C THR A 44 10.08 18.40 15.90
N LEU A 45 9.86 19.42 15.05
CA LEU A 45 10.69 19.87 13.93
C LEU A 45 10.57 19.20 12.55
N TRP A 46 9.60 19.73 11.82
CA TRP A 46 9.63 19.94 10.37
C TRP A 46 10.85 20.78 9.94
N SER A 47 11.52 20.41 8.86
CA SER A 47 12.43 21.27 8.10
C SER A 47 12.44 20.84 6.63
N PRO A 48 12.19 21.75 5.67
CA PRO A 48 12.31 21.45 4.26
C PRO A 48 13.65 21.97 3.72
N THR A 49 14.39 21.13 3.00
CA THR A 49 15.52 21.55 2.17
C THR A 49 15.10 21.57 0.69
N CYS A 50 15.14 22.75 0.11
CA CYS A 50 15.08 22.97 -1.34
C CYS A 50 16.50 22.84 -1.94
N THR A 51 16.62 22.22 -3.11
CA THR A 51 17.48 22.63 -4.24
C THR A 51 17.31 21.66 -5.42
N GLY A 52 17.07 22.19 -6.63
CA GLY A 52 17.05 21.41 -7.87
C GLY A 52 16.13 22.02 -8.95
N GLU A 53 16.75 22.71 -9.91
CA GLU A 53 16.20 23.50 -11.03
C GLU A 53 15.15 22.83 -11.93
N PRO A 54 14.40 23.65 -12.72
CA PRO A 54 14.11 23.26 -14.09
C PRO A 54 14.46 24.32 -15.15
N ALA A 55 14.86 23.80 -16.31
CA ALA A 55 15.32 24.49 -17.50
C ALA A 55 14.23 25.28 -18.27
N MET A 56 14.66 26.37 -18.90
CA MET A 56 13.91 27.21 -19.86
C MET A 56 13.66 26.50 -21.20
N PRO A 57 12.61 26.92 -21.94
CA PRO A 57 12.86 27.38 -23.30
C PRO A 57 12.24 28.74 -23.66
N ARG A 58 12.86 29.30 -24.71
CA ARG A 58 12.82 30.68 -25.22
C ARG A 58 11.48 31.05 -25.86
N GLY A 59 11.07 32.31 -25.69
CA GLY A 59 9.77 32.84 -26.11
C GLY A 59 9.69 33.39 -27.53
N LYS A 60 8.52 33.98 -27.84
CA LYS A 60 8.31 35.06 -28.82
C LYS A 60 7.13 35.97 -28.38
N LYS A 61 7.43 37.28 -28.36
CA LYS A 61 6.68 38.55 -28.51
C LYS A 61 5.13 38.46 -28.65
N THR A 62 4.31 39.36 -28.10
CA THR A 62 4.23 40.80 -28.39
C THR A 62 3.35 41.60 -27.39
N ASP A 63 3.76 42.86 -27.15
CA ASP A 63 2.99 44.12 -27.01
C ASP A 63 2.08 44.47 -25.80
N LYS A 64 2.60 45.46 -25.03
CA LYS A 64 2.01 46.75 -24.60
C LYS A 64 0.62 46.79 -23.94
N ALA A 65 0.60 47.28 -22.69
CA ALA A 65 -0.08 48.50 -22.22
C ALA A 65 -0.24 48.44 -20.68
N THR A 66 0.64 49.08 -19.90
CA THR A 66 0.41 50.34 -19.16
C THR A 66 -0.59 50.28 -18.00
N GLY A 67 -0.11 50.55 -16.78
CA GLY A 67 -0.89 51.21 -15.73
C GLY A 67 -1.09 50.46 -14.40
N LYS A 68 -0.14 50.58 -13.47
CA LYS A 68 -0.37 50.54 -12.00
C LYS A 68 -0.71 51.98 -11.52
N PRO A 69 -0.98 52.29 -10.23
CA PRO A 69 -1.25 51.48 -9.03
C PRO A 69 -2.46 51.98 -8.18
N ALA A 70 -2.65 51.32 -7.04
CA ALA A 70 -3.48 51.70 -5.89
C ALA A 70 -3.27 53.13 -5.32
N ARG A 71 -4.33 53.69 -4.72
CA ARG A 71 -4.35 54.72 -3.66
C ARG A 71 -5.78 54.76 -3.07
N GLN A 72 -6.05 54.38 -1.82
CA GLN A 72 -5.85 55.11 -0.56
C GLN A 72 -6.44 56.55 -0.50
N LEU A 73 -7.43 56.67 0.40
CA LEU A 73 -7.65 57.70 1.43
C LEU A 73 -8.48 58.98 1.14
N LEU A 74 -9.53 59.11 1.98
CA LEU A 74 -9.94 60.24 2.84
C LEU A 74 -10.72 61.47 2.31
N PHE A 75 -11.72 61.81 3.13
CA PHE A 75 -12.26 63.14 3.50
C PHE A 75 -13.06 63.99 2.49
N SER A 76 -14.30 64.35 2.86
CA SER A 76 -14.58 65.70 3.42
C SER A 76 -16.06 65.91 3.76
N GLU A 77 -16.30 66.53 4.92
CA GLU A 77 -17.52 67.24 5.30
C GLU A 77 -17.62 68.57 4.55
N ALA A 78 -18.84 69.03 4.25
CA ALA A 78 -19.15 70.45 4.11
C ALA A 78 -20.63 70.72 4.48
N LEU A 79 -20.80 71.68 5.39
CA LEU A 79 -22.04 72.25 5.92
C LEU A 79 -22.48 73.48 5.08
N CYS A 80 -23.64 74.06 5.44
CA CYS A 80 -24.34 75.25 4.92
C CYS A 80 -25.35 75.00 3.78
N GLN A 81 -26.57 75.53 3.78
CA GLN A 81 -27.05 76.77 4.41
C GLN A 81 -28.60 76.79 4.49
N GLN A 82 -29.11 77.38 5.57
CA GLN A 82 -30.48 77.81 5.76
C GLN A 82 -30.69 79.19 5.12
N LYS A 83 -31.77 79.39 4.37
CA LYS A 83 -32.27 80.72 3.94
C LYS A 83 -33.76 80.84 4.26
N HIS A 84 -34.09 81.82 5.09
CA HIS A 84 -35.42 82.40 5.27
C HIS A 84 -35.50 83.71 4.48
N SER A 85 -36.54 83.87 3.66
CA SER A 85 -37.14 85.13 3.16
C SER A 85 -38.21 84.75 2.13
N SER A 86 -39.36 85.36 1.93
CA SER A 86 -40.23 86.28 2.65
C SER A 86 -41.56 86.26 1.86
N ALA A 87 -42.68 86.43 2.56
CA ALA A 87 -44.02 86.86 2.13
C ALA A 87 -44.42 86.87 0.63
N GLU A 88 -45.49 86.13 0.30
CA GLU A 88 -46.62 86.57 -0.54
C GLU A 88 -47.87 85.77 -0.09
N ASP A 89 -48.98 86.47 0.16
CA ASP A 89 -50.26 85.94 0.67
C ASP A 89 -51.11 85.24 -0.42
N PRO A 90 -51.73 84.08 -0.15
CA PRO A 90 -52.83 83.56 -0.96
C PRO A 90 -54.22 83.75 -0.29
N PRO A 91 -55.31 83.87 -1.10
CA PRO A 91 -56.65 84.28 -0.68
C PRO A 91 -57.45 83.16 0.04
N PRO A 92 -58.60 83.47 0.68
CA PRO A 92 -59.21 82.54 1.63
C PRO A 92 -60.00 81.40 0.96
N LEU A 93 -59.70 80.19 1.45
CA LEU A 93 -60.48 78.96 1.60
C LEU A 93 -61.49 78.55 0.50
N PRO A 94 -61.43 77.26 0.12
CA PRO A 94 -62.57 76.37 0.20
C PRO A 94 -62.36 75.41 1.37
N ARG A 95 -63.37 75.30 2.23
CA ARG A 95 -63.46 74.29 3.29
C ARG A 95 -63.25 72.91 2.66
N THR A 96 -62.08 72.32 2.87
CA THR A 96 -61.89 70.88 2.66
C THR A 96 -62.47 70.18 3.88
N ASN A 97 -63.35 69.23 3.61
CA ASN A 97 -63.88 68.34 4.62
C ASN A 97 -62.69 67.61 5.24
N MET A 98 -62.48 67.79 6.55
CA MET A 98 -61.50 67.06 7.36
C MET A 98 -62.00 65.62 7.58
N ALA A 99 -62.11 64.86 6.51
CA ALA A 99 -62.34 63.44 6.54
C ALA A 99 -61.60 62.86 5.34
N ASP A 100 -60.57 62.05 5.63
CA ASP A 100 -60.05 60.94 4.82
C ASP A 100 -58.60 60.97 4.29
N ASP A 101 -57.79 62.01 4.51
CA ASP A 101 -56.36 61.98 4.11
C ASP A 101 -55.47 61.15 5.06
N THR A 102 -55.91 60.94 6.30
CA THR A 102 -55.22 60.09 7.28
C THR A 102 -55.35 58.59 6.95
N GLN A 103 -56.38 58.17 6.22
CA GLN A 103 -56.53 56.76 5.78
C GLN A 103 -55.66 56.44 4.56
N GLY A 104 -55.47 57.40 3.65
CA GLY A 104 -54.58 57.25 2.49
C GLY A 104 -53.11 57.07 2.89
N ALA A 105 -52.58 57.94 3.76
CA ALA A 105 -51.19 57.86 4.24
C ALA A 105 -50.90 56.60 5.09
N THR A 106 -51.89 56.10 5.82
CA THR A 106 -51.76 54.87 6.62
C THR A 106 -51.81 53.60 5.76
N MET A 107 -52.65 53.57 4.72
CA MET A 107 -52.67 52.49 3.73
C MET A 107 -51.34 52.39 2.95
N GLU A 108 -50.78 53.54 2.56
CA GLU A 108 -49.53 53.60 1.80
C GLU A 108 -48.32 53.11 2.62
N HIS A 109 -48.29 53.40 3.92
CA HIS A 109 -47.32 52.83 4.86
C HIS A 109 -47.46 51.30 4.98
N ILE A 110 -48.69 50.78 5.07
CA ILE A 110 -48.95 49.32 5.14
C ILE A 110 -48.45 48.62 3.87
N LEU A 111 -48.71 49.19 2.69
CA LEU A 111 -48.22 48.64 1.43
C LEU A 111 -46.69 48.65 1.35
N GLN A 112 -46.03 49.70 1.82
CA GLN A 112 -44.58 49.75 1.89
C GLN A 112 -43.99 48.68 2.81
N GLU A 113 -44.61 48.44 3.97
CA GLU A 113 -44.19 47.35 4.87
C GLU A 113 -44.39 45.98 4.25
N ILE A 114 -45.52 45.72 3.59
CA ILE A 114 -45.77 44.45 2.89
C ILE A 114 -44.70 44.21 1.81
N LEU A 115 -44.35 45.23 1.03
CA LEU A 115 -43.29 45.15 0.03
C LEU A 115 -41.90 44.97 0.65
N ALA A 116 -41.65 45.52 1.84
CA ALA A 116 -40.41 45.31 2.58
C ALA A 116 -40.30 43.87 3.13
N VAL A 117 -41.38 43.34 3.70
CA VAL A 117 -41.46 41.94 4.16
C VAL A 117 -41.25 40.99 3.00
N ARG A 118 -41.88 41.24 1.85
CA ARG A 118 -41.71 40.43 0.63
C ARG A 118 -40.25 40.39 0.17
N ARG A 119 -39.57 41.54 0.09
CA ARG A 119 -38.14 41.59 -0.27
C ARG A 119 -37.27 40.80 0.72
N LYS A 120 -37.60 40.86 2.01
CA LYS A 120 -36.88 40.11 3.04
C LYS A 120 -37.10 38.59 2.90
N LEU A 121 -38.33 38.16 2.60
CA LEU A 121 -38.64 36.76 2.31
C LEU A 121 -37.89 36.25 1.06
N GLU A 122 -37.88 37.02 -0.03
CA GLU A 122 -37.12 36.70 -1.24
C GLU A 122 -35.60 36.60 -0.95
N GLY A 123 -35.08 37.47 -0.09
CA GLY A 123 -33.70 37.42 0.38
C GLY A 123 -33.41 36.19 1.27
N MET A 124 -34.34 35.81 2.13
CA MET A 124 -34.24 34.60 2.95
C MET A 124 -34.30 33.32 2.12
N ASP A 125 -35.16 33.27 1.10
CA ASP A 125 -35.23 32.16 0.15
C ASP A 125 -33.90 31.99 -0.58
N SER A 126 -33.33 33.11 -1.05
CA SER A 126 -32.01 33.12 -1.69
C SER A 126 -30.90 32.63 -0.74
N ALA A 127 -30.89 33.09 0.51
CA ALA A 127 -29.93 32.66 1.53
C ALA A 127 -30.09 31.17 1.88
N MET A 128 -31.32 30.66 1.94
CA MET A 128 -31.62 29.25 2.18
C MET A 128 -31.14 28.36 1.02
N VAL A 129 -31.31 28.80 -0.22
CA VAL A 129 -30.76 28.10 -1.40
C VAL A 129 -29.23 28.07 -1.33
N ALA A 130 -28.58 29.19 -1.00
CA ALA A 130 -27.13 29.26 -0.86
C ALA A 130 -26.62 28.34 0.27
N LEU A 131 -27.24 28.38 1.45
CA LEU A 131 -26.89 27.53 2.59
C LEU A 131 -27.06 26.03 2.30
N THR A 132 -27.96 25.67 1.39
CA THR A 132 -28.17 24.26 1.03
C THR A 132 -27.27 23.79 -0.13
N ALA A 133 -26.56 24.69 -0.82
CA ALA A 133 -25.66 24.34 -1.92
C ALA A 133 -24.36 23.70 -1.41
N GLU A 134 -23.67 24.36 -0.47
CA GLU A 134 -22.43 23.86 0.15
C GLU A 134 -22.55 22.45 0.77
N PRO A 135 -23.53 22.15 1.65
CA PRO A 135 -23.67 20.81 2.21
C PRO A 135 -24.07 19.76 1.17
N ARG A 136 -24.71 20.15 0.05
CA ARG A 136 -24.92 19.23 -1.07
C ARG A 136 -23.59 18.91 -1.76
N SER A 137 -22.74 19.90 -1.99
CA SER A 137 -21.40 19.69 -2.54
C SER A 137 -20.59 18.74 -1.67
N MET A 138 -20.50 19.02 -0.36
CA MET A 138 -19.78 18.16 0.59
C MET A 138 -20.31 16.73 0.61
N ARG A 139 -21.62 16.52 0.48
CA ARG A 139 -22.20 15.17 0.38
C ARG A 139 -21.73 14.44 -0.88
N LEU A 140 -21.62 15.12 -2.01
CA LEU A 140 -21.11 14.53 -3.24
C LEU A 140 -19.64 14.15 -3.09
N ASP A 141 -18.83 15.01 -2.48
CA ASP A 141 -17.41 14.73 -2.21
C ASP A 141 -17.25 13.52 -1.27
N ILE A 142 -18.07 13.43 -0.21
CA ILE A 142 -18.07 12.28 0.72
C ILE A 142 -18.39 10.98 -0.04
N VAL A 143 -19.39 10.98 -0.92
CA VAL A 143 -19.70 9.80 -1.74
C VAL A 143 -18.53 9.47 -2.69
N GLY A 144 -17.88 10.50 -3.25
CA GLY A 144 -16.65 10.34 -4.04
C GLY A 144 -15.55 9.66 -3.25
N PHE A 145 -15.23 10.14 -2.05
CA PHE A 145 -14.22 9.56 -1.18
C PHE A 145 -14.58 8.13 -0.74
N GLN A 146 -15.84 7.87 -0.41
CA GLN A 146 -16.30 6.51 -0.09
C GLN A 146 -16.04 5.53 -1.23
N SER A 147 -16.30 5.94 -2.48
CA SER A 147 -16.01 5.11 -3.65
C SER A 147 -14.51 4.84 -3.84
N GLN A 148 -13.67 5.85 -3.60
CA GLN A 148 -12.22 5.71 -3.69
C GLN A 148 -11.67 4.80 -2.59
N ILE A 149 -12.15 4.96 -1.36
CA ILE A 149 -11.76 4.11 -0.22
C ILE A 149 -12.13 2.65 -0.51
N SER A 150 -13.36 2.39 -0.95
CA SER A 150 -13.78 1.03 -1.32
C SER A 150 -12.91 0.43 -2.43
N GLY A 151 -12.52 1.23 -3.43
CA GLY A 151 -11.59 0.79 -4.47
C GLY A 151 -10.17 0.50 -3.95
N LEU A 152 -9.69 1.28 -2.99
CA LEU A 152 -8.40 1.03 -2.34
C LEU A 152 -8.45 -0.23 -1.48
N ASP A 153 -9.50 -0.43 -0.69
CA ASP A 153 -9.68 -1.61 0.14
C ASP A 153 -9.67 -2.89 -0.71
N GLN A 154 -10.35 -2.88 -1.86
CA GLN A 154 -10.34 -4.01 -2.79
C GLN A 154 -8.93 -4.29 -3.35
N ARG A 155 -8.18 -3.23 -3.69
CA ARG A 155 -6.80 -3.35 -4.19
C ARG A 155 -5.87 -3.87 -3.10
N VAL A 156 -6.01 -3.40 -1.86
CA VAL A 156 -5.24 -3.88 -0.70
C VAL A 156 -5.52 -5.36 -0.47
N ALA A 157 -6.79 -5.78 -0.40
CA ALA A 157 -7.15 -7.19 -0.25
C ALA A 157 -6.57 -8.08 -1.38
N THR A 158 -6.56 -7.56 -2.61
CA THR A 158 -5.94 -8.27 -3.75
C THR A 158 -4.43 -8.38 -3.59
N VAL A 159 -3.75 -7.34 -3.14
CA VAL A 159 -2.30 -7.37 -2.89
C VAL A 159 -1.96 -8.31 -1.74
N GLU A 160 -2.71 -8.29 -0.65
CA GLU A 160 -2.50 -9.17 0.50
C GLU A 160 -2.61 -10.65 0.13
N THR A 161 -3.64 -11.02 -0.64
CA THR A 161 -3.78 -12.40 -1.15
C THR A 161 -2.64 -12.79 -2.09
N GLN A 162 -2.18 -11.89 -2.95
CA GLN A 162 -1.03 -12.14 -3.81
C GLN A 162 0.26 -12.33 -3.00
N VAL A 163 0.50 -11.49 -2.00
CA VAL A 163 1.67 -11.59 -1.11
C VAL A 163 1.66 -12.91 -0.35
N ALA A 164 0.53 -13.30 0.26
CA ALA A 164 0.40 -14.59 0.93
C ALA A 164 0.69 -15.77 -0.01
N SER A 165 0.15 -15.73 -1.25
CA SER A 165 0.44 -16.78 -2.22
C SER A 165 1.91 -16.81 -2.67
N ARG A 166 2.62 -15.67 -2.65
CA ARG A 166 4.05 -15.62 -2.98
C ARG A 166 4.89 -16.23 -1.86
N THR A 167 4.57 -15.91 -0.60
CA THR A 167 5.28 -16.49 0.53
C THR A 167 5.15 -18.01 0.56
N ASP A 168 3.98 -18.56 0.23
CA ASP A 168 3.78 -20.01 0.15
C ASP A 168 4.65 -20.65 -0.95
N ARG A 169 4.73 -20.03 -2.13
CA ARG A 169 5.60 -20.50 -3.23
C ARG A 169 7.07 -20.40 -2.87
N ASP A 170 7.49 -19.37 -2.14
CA ASP A 170 8.88 -19.22 -1.71
C ASP A 170 9.28 -20.34 -0.72
N LEU A 171 8.37 -20.72 0.19
CA LEU A 171 8.58 -21.86 1.09
C LEU A 171 8.70 -23.18 0.31
N GLU A 172 7.83 -23.41 -0.68
CA GLU A 172 7.92 -24.59 -1.55
C GLU A 172 9.24 -24.62 -2.34
N PHE A 173 9.67 -23.46 -2.85
CA PHE A 173 10.93 -23.33 -3.58
C PHE A 173 12.13 -23.66 -2.70
N LEU A 174 12.16 -23.16 -1.46
CA LEU A 174 13.23 -23.48 -0.50
C LEU A 174 13.24 -24.98 -0.15
N HIS A 175 12.07 -25.59 0.03
CA HIS A 175 11.96 -27.03 0.27
C HIS A 175 12.47 -27.85 -0.92
N LEU A 176 12.09 -27.47 -2.13
CA LEU A 176 12.53 -28.16 -3.34
C LEU A 176 14.03 -28.00 -3.54
N ARG A 177 14.57 -26.80 -3.29
CA ARG A 177 16.00 -26.54 -3.33
C ARG A 177 16.76 -27.41 -2.32
N SER A 178 16.26 -27.53 -1.09
CA SER A 178 16.85 -28.41 -0.07
C SER A 178 16.88 -29.86 -0.51
N LYS A 179 15.78 -30.36 -1.09
CA LYS A 179 15.72 -31.71 -1.67
C LYS A 179 16.72 -31.90 -2.81
N LEU A 180 16.85 -30.92 -3.70
CA LEU A 180 17.80 -30.99 -4.81
C LEU A 180 19.25 -31.04 -4.30
N THR A 181 19.59 -30.22 -3.31
CA THR A 181 20.92 -30.26 -2.68
C THR A 181 21.18 -31.63 -2.03
N ASP A 182 20.23 -32.16 -1.26
CA ASP A 182 20.37 -33.48 -0.62
C ASP A 182 20.54 -34.61 -1.66
N LEU A 183 19.81 -34.56 -2.78
CA LEU A 183 19.98 -35.50 -3.88
C LEU A 183 21.35 -35.36 -4.56
N GLU A 184 21.81 -34.13 -4.79
CA GLU A 184 23.13 -33.87 -5.38
C GLU A 184 24.26 -34.37 -4.46
N ASP A 185 24.15 -34.10 -3.16
CA ASP A 185 25.10 -34.54 -2.15
C ASP A 185 25.13 -36.06 -2.02
N ARG A 186 23.96 -36.72 -1.98
CA ARG A 186 23.89 -38.20 -1.98
C ARG A 186 24.48 -38.80 -3.25
N SER A 187 24.20 -38.19 -4.40
CA SER A 187 24.75 -38.64 -5.68
C SER A 187 26.26 -38.48 -5.76
N ARG A 188 26.85 -37.53 -5.03
CA ARG A 188 28.29 -37.24 -5.04
C ARG A 188 29.04 -37.70 -3.80
N ARG A 189 28.34 -38.28 -2.81
CA ARG A 189 28.90 -38.69 -1.51
C ARG A 189 30.10 -39.62 -1.65
N ASN A 190 30.08 -40.53 -2.61
CA ASN A 190 31.14 -41.50 -2.83
C ASN A 190 32.22 -41.00 -3.80
N ASN A 191 32.12 -39.77 -4.29
CA ASN A 191 33.03 -39.22 -5.28
C ASN A 191 34.13 -38.41 -4.59
N VAL A 192 35.36 -38.90 -4.63
CA VAL A 192 36.53 -38.20 -4.06
C VAL A 192 37.32 -37.53 -5.18
N ARG A 193 37.66 -36.25 -5.00
CA ARG A 193 38.48 -35.48 -5.96
C ARG A 193 39.90 -35.32 -5.46
N LEU A 194 40.85 -35.88 -6.19
CA LEU A 194 42.28 -35.77 -5.93
C LEU A 194 42.88 -34.67 -6.81
N PHE A 195 43.48 -33.67 -6.17
CA PHE A 195 44.18 -32.57 -6.83
C PHE A 195 45.69 -32.84 -6.92
N ARG A 196 46.37 -32.22 -7.89
CA ARG A 196 47.81 -32.38 -8.13
C ARG A 196 48.23 -33.82 -8.43
N PHE A 197 47.34 -34.60 -9.04
CA PHE A 197 47.62 -35.97 -9.42
C PHE A 197 48.48 -36.01 -10.71
N PRO A 198 49.62 -36.73 -10.73
CA PRO A 198 50.60 -36.68 -11.84
C PRO A 198 49.95 -37.08 -13.17
N GLU A 199 50.11 -36.27 -14.21
CA GLU A 199 49.42 -36.48 -15.51
C GLU A 199 49.87 -37.73 -16.27
N GLY A 200 51.06 -38.25 -15.98
CA GLY A 200 51.66 -39.40 -16.65
C GLY A 200 50.91 -40.71 -16.41
N VAL A 201 50.20 -40.84 -15.28
CA VAL A 201 49.46 -42.04 -14.89
C VAL A 201 48.07 -42.02 -15.54
N LYS A 202 47.73 -43.05 -16.33
CA LYS A 202 46.47 -43.09 -17.10
C LYS A 202 45.66 -44.36 -16.81
N GLY A 203 44.33 -44.21 -16.81
CA GLY A 203 43.40 -45.34 -16.81
C GLY A 203 43.59 -46.28 -15.63
N ALA A 204 43.80 -47.57 -15.90
CA ALA A 204 43.93 -48.63 -14.89
C ALA A 204 45.14 -48.43 -13.94
N GLU A 205 46.19 -47.73 -14.40
CA GLU A 205 47.37 -47.41 -13.60
C GLU A 205 47.03 -46.45 -12.44
N ILE A 206 45.94 -45.69 -12.56
CA ILE A 206 45.47 -44.80 -11.48
C ILE A 206 45.08 -45.65 -10.26
N PHE A 207 44.43 -46.80 -10.47
CA PHE A 207 44.01 -47.66 -9.36
C PHE A 207 45.20 -48.31 -8.65
N SER A 208 46.19 -48.82 -9.37
CA SER A 208 47.40 -49.40 -8.76
C SER A 208 48.17 -48.35 -7.98
N TYR A 209 48.40 -47.18 -8.58
CA TYR A 209 49.07 -46.07 -7.92
C TYR A 209 48.35 -45.64 -6.63
N LEU A 210 47.02 -45.61 -6.63
CA LEU A 210 46.24 -45.22 -5.46
C LEU A 210 46.25 -46.27 -4.35
N ARG A 211 46.19 -47.56 -4.68
CA ARG A 211 46.33 -48.64 -3.69
C ARG A 211 47.70 -48.61 -3.01
N ASP A 212 48.73 -48.20 -3.73
CA ASP A 212 50.08 -48.12 -3.18
C ASP A 212 50.33 -46.85 -2.36
N ILE A 213 49.75 -45.71 -2.75
CA ILE A 213 50.07 -44.42 -2.12
C ILE A 213 49.13 -44.05 -0.98
N LEU A 214 47.84 -44.42 -1.04
CA LEU A 214 46.87 -44.01 -0.01
C LEU A 214 47.23 -44.58 1.37
N PRO A 215 47.53 -45.90 1.53
CA PRO A 215 47.92 -46.43 2.84
C PRO A 215 49.18 -45.77 3.40
N LYS A 216 50.13 -45.39 2.52
CA LYS A 216 51.39 -44.72 2.90
C LYS A 216 51.21 -43.27 3.33
N LEU A 217 50.16 -42.60 2.83
CA LEU A 217 49.88 -41.20 3.16
C LEU A 217 49.00 -41.07 4.40
N THR A 218 48.11 -42.03 4.63
CA THR A 218 47.14 -41.95 5.72
C THR A 218 47.53 -42.78 6.94
N ASP A 219 48.56 -43.62 6.85
CA ASP A 219 48.95 -44.61 7.86
C ASP A 219 47.75 -45.50 8.29
N ILE A 220 46.84 -45.77 7.34
CA ILE A 220 45.65 -46.60 7.55
C ILE A 220 45.80 -47.88 6.75
N THR A 221 45.63 -49.01 7.43
CA THR A 221 45.49 -50.31 6.78
C THR A 221 44.02 -50.50 6.41
N PHE A 222 43.75 -50.73 5.12
CA PHE A 222 42.40 -51.00 4.63
C PHE A 222 42.15 -52.51 4.57
N ASP A 223 41.19 -52.99 5.36
CA ASP A 223 40.70 -54.38 5.32
C ASP A 223 39.16 -54.37 5.26
N PRO A 224 38.52 -54.76 4.14
CA PRO A 224 39.12 -55.25 2.89
C PRO A 224 39.89 -54.16 2.09
N PRO A 225 40.71 -54.55 1.11
CA PRO A 225 41.46 -53.61 0.28
C PRO A 225 40.57 -52.58 -0.43
N LEU A 226 41.10 -51.39 -0.67
CA LEU A 226 40.36 -50.31 -1.35
C LEU A 226 39.83 -50.75 -2.72
N GLU A 227 38.50 -50.69 -2.84
CA GLU A 227 37.77 -50.88 -4.09
C GLU A 227 37.37 -49.53 -4.67
N PHE A 228 37.57 -49.39 -5.99
CA PHE A 228 37.20 -48.19 -6.72
C PHE A 228 36.25 -48.59 -7.85
N GLN A 229 35.11 -47.90 -7.96
CA GLN A 229 34.16 -48.14 -9.05
C GLN A 229 34.62 -47.48 -10.35
N ARG A 230 35.20 -46.28 -10.25
CA ARG A 230 35.67 -45.48 -11.38
C ARG A 230 36.90 -44.69 -10.98
N ALA A 231 37.71 -44.30 -11.97
CA ALA A 231 38.73 -43.27 -11.79
C ALA A 231 38.90 -42.55 -13.13
N HIS A 232 38.63 -41.24 -13.16
CA HIS A 232 38.76 -40.46 -14.39
C HIS A 232 39.18 -39.03 -14.11
N ARG A 233 39.90 -38.43 -15.07
CA ARG A 233 40.29 -37.02 -15.00
C ARG A 233 39.11 -36.14 -15.40
N LEU A 234 38.88 -35.09 -14.63
CA LEU A 234 37.81 -34.14 -14.89
C LEU A 234 38.29 -33.01 -15.81
N GLY A 235 37.44 -32.66 -16.78
CA GLY A 235 37.61 -31.49 -17.63
C GLY A 235 38.72 -31.59 -18.70
N PRO A 236 38.87 -30.53 -19.50
CA PRO A 236 39.91 -30.43 -20.53
C PRO A 236 41.31 -30.34 -19.91
N LYS A 237 42.35 -30.72 -20.68
CA LYS A 237 43.74 -30.64 -20.24
C LYS A 237 44.06 -29.19 -19.89
N ARG A 238 44.62 -28.98 -18.69
CA ARG A 238 44.96 -27.63 -18.24
C ARG A 238 46.34 -27.22 -18.76
N GLN A 239 46.54 -25.91 -18.92
CA GLN A 239 47.79 -25.30 -19.41
C GLN A 239 48.66 -24.75 -18.27
N ASP A 240 48.10 -24.67 -17.06
CA ASP A 240 48.65 -24.04 -15.85
C ASP A 240 49.63 -24.94 -15.07
N GLY A 241 50.12 -26.03 -15.68
CA GLY A 241 51.02 -27.01 -15.04
C GLY A 241 50.38 -27.85 -13.93
N ASN A 242 49.24 -27.43 -13.38
CA ASN A 242 48.44 -28.19 -12.43
C ASN A 242 47.67 -29.28 -13.19
N GLY A 243 48.11 -30.52 -13.01
CA GLY A 243 47.44 -31.68 -13.60
C GLY A 243 45.93 -31.71 -13.29
N ARG A 244 45.13 -32.21 -14.23
CA ARG A 244 43.67 -32.32 -14.05
C ARG A 244 43.31 -33.13 -12.80
N PRO A 245 42.30 -32.69 -12.02
CA PRO A 245 41.86 -33.45 -10.87
C PRO A 245 41.30 -34.81 -11.30
N VAL A 246 41.57 -35.83 -10.50
CA VAL A 246 41.03 -37.17 -10.69
C VAL A 246 39.83 -37.35 -9.77
N GLN A 247 38.71 -37.79 -10.32
CA GLN A 247 37.54 -38.20 -9.56
C GLN A 247 37.47 -39.72 -9.51
N LEU A 248 37.42 -40.24 -8.28
CA LEU A 248 37.14 -41.63 -7.94
C LEU A 248 35.63 -41.84 -7.82
#